data_AF-A0A7C1Z8J9-F1
#
_entry.id   AF-A0A7C1Z8J9-F1
#
_cell.length_a   1.000
_cell.length_b   1.000
_cell.length_c   1.000
_cell.angle_alpha   90.00
_cell.angle_beta   90.00
_cell.angle_gamma   90.00
#
_symmetry.space_group_name_H-M   'P 1'
#
loop_
_entity.id
_entity.type
_entity.pdbx_description
1 polymer ?
#
loop_
_entity_poly.entity_id
_entity_poly.type
_entity_poly.pdbx_seq_one_letter_code
_entity_poly.pdbx_strand_id
1 'polypeptide(L)'
;WRTKAWRRMCDGFEGGKWFATAKELKLFDLVLELANRSHCDPKTLTRVARDYLDKEPAFALGSSMAALRWLSEGWGYEVTSTDVVEVYDRAMDAAARLNNIDGVTDQIRQLVESNEQASAQFVRQALQGRMRVYR
;
A
#
# COMPACT_ATOMS: atom_id res chain seq x y z
N TRP A 1 -5.84 12.96 -22.24
CA TRP A 1 -7.29 13.21 -22.17
C TRP A 1 -8.03 12.56 -20.99
N ARG A 2 -7.37 11.88 -20.04
CA ARG A 2 -8.03 11.26 -18.85
C ARG A 2 -7.60 11.85 -17.49
N THR A 3 -7.02 13.05 -17.45
CA THR A 3 -6.30 13.54 -16.24
C THR A 3 -6.89 14.77 -15.55
N LYS A 4 -7.93 15.43 -16.08
CA LYS A 4 -8.52 16.63 -15.44
C LYS A 4 -9.89 16.38 -14.80
N ALA A 5 -10.78 15.62 -15.43
CA ALA A 5 -12.09 15.29 -14.83
C ALA A 5 -11.96 14.28 -13.67
N TRP A 6 -11.09 13.28 -13.80
CA TRP A 6 -10.81 12.28 -12.77
C TRP A 6 -10.03 12.82 -11.58
N ARG A 7 -9.08 13.74 -11.83
CA ARG A 7 -8.34 14.45 -10.80
C ARG A 7 -9.28 15.25 -9.89
N ARG A 8 -10.34 15.86 -10.44
CA ARG A 8 -11.38 16.58 -9.68
C ARG A 8 -12.30 15.68 -8.84
N MET A 9 -12.49 14.42 -9.24
CA MET A 9 -13.29 13.46 -8.48
C MET A 9 -12.51 12.89 -7.28
N CYS A 10 -11.17 12.86 -7.36
CA CYS A 10 -10.30 12.49 -6.24
C CYS A 10 -9.84 13.72 -5.41
N ASP A 11 -9.71 14.91 -6.00
CA ASP A 11 -9.44 16.19 -5.30
C ASP A 11 -10.70 16.74 -4.61
N GLY A 12 -11.89 16.49 -5.15
CA GLY A 12 -13.17 16.98 -4.61
C GLY A 12 -13.83 16.04 -3.60
N PHE A 13 -13.36 14.80 -3.52
CA PHE A 13 -13.81 13.79 -2.56
C PHE A 13 -12.60 13.48 -1.68
N GLU A 14 -12.41 14.27 -0.62
CA GLU A 14 -11.36 14.09 0.39
C GLU A 14 -10.99 12.62 0.50
N GLY A 15 -9.72 12.27 0.24
CA GLY A 15 -9.22 10.90 0.14
C GLY A 15 -9.43 9.99 1.35
N GLY A 16 -10.25 10.39 2.33
CA GLY A 16 -10.80 9.55 3.41
C GLY A 16 -12.33 9.29 3.36
N LYS A 17 -13.12 9.88 2.45
CA LYS A 17 -14.60 9.71 2.47
C LYS A 17 -15.08 8.36 1.98
N TRP A 18 -14.52 7.82 0.89
CA TRP A 18 -14.85 6.46 0.45
C TRP A 18 -14.32 5.40 1.43
N PHE A 19 -13.21 5.69 2.12
CA PHE A 19 -12.74 4.89 3.27
C PHE A 19 -13.69 4.96 4.46
N ALA A 20 -14.30 6.11 4.76
CA ALA A 20 -15.31 6.24 5.80
C ALA A 20 -16.58 5.45 5.46
N THR A 21 -17.05 5.53 4.21
CA THR A 21 -18.19 4.74 3.73
C THR A 21 -17.90 3.24 3.75
N ALA A 22 -16.71 2.81 3.37
CA ALA A 22 -16.36 1.41 3.42
C ALA A 22 -16.07 0.88 4.83
N LYS A 23 -15.59 1.74 5.74
CA LYS A 23 -15.51 1.47 7.18
C LYS A 23 -16.90 1.19 7.77
N GLU A 24 -17.92 1.93 7.36
CA GLU A 24 -19.30 1.69 7.78
C GLU A 24 -19.89 0.40 7.20
N LEU A 25 -19.49 0.02 5.98
CA LEU A 25 -20.07 -1.13 5.26
C LEU A 25 -19.26 -2.43 5.39
N LYS A 26 -18.09 -2.42 6.05
CA LYS A 26 -17.13 -3.56 6.12
C LYS A 26 -16.75 -4.13 4.74
N LEU A 27 -16.84 -3.32 3.69
CA LEU A 27 -16.55 -3.71 2.31
C LEU A 27 -15.05 -3.61 2.03
N PHE A 28 -14.25 -4.31 2.81
CA PHE A 28 -12.78 -4.26 2.72
C PHE A 28 -12.27 -4.70 1.34
N ASP A 29 -12.90 -5.71 0.74
CA ASP A 29 -12.55 -6.18 -0.61
C ASP A 29 -12.79 -5.11 -1.68
N LEU A 30 -13.91 -4.38 -1.58
CA LEU A 30 -14.24 -3.30 -2.52
C LEU A 30 -13.24 -2.13 -2.37
N VAL A 31 -12.79 -1.85 -1.15
CA VAL A 31 -11.78 -0.83 -0.90
C VAL A 31 -10.45 -1.20 -1.54
N LEU A 32 -10.05 -2.47 -1.41
CA LEU A 32 -8.84 -2.97 -2.04
C LEU A 32 -8.95 -2.96 -3.57
N GLU A 33 -10.11 -3.31 -4.12
CA GLU A 33 -10.37 -3.22 -5.56
C GLU A 33 -10.25 -1.77 -6.06
N LEU A 34 -10.83 -0.81 -5.32
CA LEU A 34 -10.73 0.61 -5.62
C LEU A 34 -9.31 1.14 -5.46
N ALA A 35 -8.60 0.75 -4.39
CA ALA A 35 -7.20 1.11 -4.15
C ALA A 35 -6.27 0.58 -5.23
N ASN A 36 -6.59 -0.55 -5.87
CA ASN A 36 -5.84 -1.10 -6.99
C ASN A 36 -6.20 -0.46 -8.34
N ARG A 37 -7.38 0.15 -8.48
CA ARG A 37 -7.86 0.74 -9.74
C ARG A 37 -7.69 2.25 -9.83
N SER A 38 -7.66 2.93 -8.69
CA SER A 38 -7.57 4.39 -8.60
C SER A 38 -6.25 4.79 -7.98
N HIS A 39 -5.56 5.77 -8.57
CA HIS A 39 -4.34 6.34 -8.01
C HIS A 39 -4.63 6.91 -6.62
N CYS A 40 -4.22 6.18 -5.59
CA CYS A 40 -4.37 6.58 -4.20
C CYS A 40 -3.00 6.98 -3.66
N ASP A 41 -2.96 8.00 -2.80
CA ASP A 41 -1.73 8.41 -2.15
C ASP A 41 -1.21 7.26 -1.25
N PRO A 42 0.01 6.73 -1.48
CA PRO A 42 0.58 5.68 -0.65
C PRO A 42 0.55 6.02 0.84
N LYS A 43 0.78 7.28 1.23
CA LYS A 43 0.77 7.69 2.65
C LYS A 43 -0.61 7.50 3.30
N THR A 44 -1.69 7.69 2.52
CA THR A 44 -3.05 7.42 3.00
C THR A 44 -3.24 5.92 3.23
N LEU A 45 -2.78 5.08 2.30
CA LEU A 45 -2.86 3.63 2.42
C LEU A 45 -2.02 3.09 3.59
N THR A 46 -0.83 3.64 3.84
CA THR A 46 0.01 3.31 5.02
C THR A 46 -0.72 3.61 6.32
N ARG A 47 -1.34 4.79 6.40
CA ARG A 47 -2.11 5.19 7.58
C ARG A 47 -3.29 4.27 7.83
N VAL A 48 -4.03 3.91 6.76
CA VAL A 48 -5.13 2.94 6.84
C VAL A 48 -4.62 1.57 7.30
N ALA A 49 -3.52 1.08 6.74
CA ALA A 49 -2.93 -0.19 7.16
C ALA A 49 -2.60 -0.20 8.66
N ARG A 50 -2.00 0.88 9.16
CA ARG A 50 -1.69 1.06 10.59
C ARG A 50 -2.95 1.07 11.44
N ASP A 51 -3.96 1.86 11.07
CA ASP A 51 -5.17 2.06 11.88
C ASP A 51 -6.06 0.79 11.96
N TYR A 52 -5.92 -0.14 11.01
CA TYR A 52 -6.67 -1.40 10.95
C TYR A 52 -5.86 -2.65 11.27
N LEU A 53 -4.57 -2.52 11.56
CA LEU A 53 -3.68 -3.65 11.84
C LEU A 53 -4.21 -4.58 12.95
N ASP A 54 -4.77 -4.01 14.03
CA ASP A 54 -5.34 -4.76 15.15
C ASP A 54 -6.74 -5.31 14.88
N LYS A 55 -7.51 -4.63 14.03
CA LYS A 55 -8.94 -4.92 13.83
C LYS A 55 -9.16 -5.90 12.69
N GLU A 56 -8.46 -5.67 11.58
CA GLU A 56 -8.64 -6.35 10.31
C GLU A 56 -7.28 -6.49 9.61
N PRO A 57 -6.42 -7.43 10.05
CA PRO A 57 -5.07 -7.57 9.53
C PRO A 57 -5.02 -7.92 8.05
N ALA A 58 -6.01 -8.63 7.50
CA ALA A 58 -6.12 -8.91 6.06
C ALA A 58 -6.31 -7.62 5.23
N PHE A 59 -7.12 -6.70 5.73
CA PHE A 59 -7.34 -5.40 5.09
C PHE A 59 -6.11 -4.48 5.21
N ALA A 60 -5.44 -4.52 6.36
CA ALA A 60 -4.18 -3.81 6.55
C ALA A 60 -3.10 -4.29 5.58
N LEU A 61 -2.96 -5.61 5.41
CA LEU A 61 -2.04 -6.20 4.45
C LEU A 61 -2.36 -5.75 3.02
N GLY A 62 -3.62 -5.84 2.59
CA GLY A 62 -4.02 -5.42 1.25
C GLY A 62 -3.74 -3.94 0.98
N SER A 63 -3.95 -3.09 2.00
CA SER A 63 -3.68 -1.64 1.92
C SER A 63 -2.18 -1.36 1.76
N SER A 64 -1.33 -2.05 2.54
CA SER A 64 0.13 -1.94 2.40
C SER A 64 0.63 -2.45 1.05
N MET A 65 0.08 -3.55 0.54
CA MET A 65 0.45 -4.09 -0.78
C MET A 65 0.09 -3.12 -1.91
N ALA A 66 -1.10 -2.51 -1.85
CA ALA A 66 -1.49 -1.46 -2.78
C ALA A 66 -0.56 -0.24 -2.69
N ALA A 67 -0.15 0.16 -1.48
CA ALA A 67 0.80 1.25 -1.28
C ALA A 67 2.16 0.94 -1.93
N LEU A 68 2.72 -0.26 -1.71
CA LEU A 68 3.98 -0.69 -2.32
C LEU A 68 3.90 -0.71 -3.85
N ARG A 69 2.76 -1.12 -4.41
CA ARG A 69 2.52 -1.07 -5.85
C ARG A 69 2.61 0.36 -6.37
N TRP A 70 1.87 1.29 -5.76
CA TRP A 70 1.85 2.68 -6.18
C TRP A 70 3.22 3.35 -6.04
N LEU A 71 3.94 3.07 -4.95
CA LEU A 71 5.32 3.51 -4.75
C LEU A 71 6.25 2.98 -5.85
N SER A 72 6.10 1.70 -6.21
CA SER A 72 6.89 1.08 -7.29
C SER A 72 6.55 1.66 -8.66
N GLU A 73 5.29 2.06 -8.89
CA GLU A 73 4.84 2.79 -10.09
C GLU A 73 5.21 4.29 -10.07
N GLY A 74 5.92 4.76 -9.03
CA GLY A 74 6.41 6.15 -8.94
C GLY A 74 5.38 7.16 -8.44
N TRP A 75 4.28 6.68 -7.84
CA TRP A 75 3.26 7.53 -7.22
C TRP A 75 3.58 7.83 -5.77
N GLY A 76 3.16 9.01 -5.32
CA GLY A 76 3.30 9.50 -3.95
C GLY A 76 3.99 10.85 -3.90
N TYR A 77 3.49 11.74 -3.05
CA TYR A 77 4.05 13.08 -2.88
C TYR A 77 5.14 13.06 -1.81
N GLU A 78 6.35 13.50 -2.16
CA GLU A 78 7.52 13.53 -1.27
C GLU A 78 7.73 12.19 -0.55
N VAL A 79 7.78 11.12 -1.33
CA VAL A 79 8.08 9.78 -0.82
C VAL A 79 9.56 9.69 -0.48
N THR A 80 9.84 9.35 0.77
CA THR A 80 11.17 9.07 1.29
C THR A 80 11.39 7.57 1.44
N SER A 81 12.65 7.14 1.61
CA SER A 81 12.97 5.74 1.90
C SER A 81 12.33 5.27 3.20
N THR A 82 12.13 6.17 4.16
CA THR A 82 11.42 5.90 5.42
C THR A 82 9.96 5.54 5.17
N ASP A 83 9.26 6.23 4.26
CA ASP A 83 7.87 5.93 3.92
C ASP A 83 7.74 4.52 3.31
N VAL A 84 8.70 4.15 2.44
CA VAL A 84 8.75 2.80 1.83
C VAL A 84 8.96 1.72 2.89
N VAL A 85 9.89 1.96 3.81
CA VAL A 85 10.17 1.05 4.92
C VAL A 85 8.97 0.95 5.86
N GLU A 86 8.30 2.06 6.15
CA GLU A 86 7.12 2.07 7.01
C GLU A 86 6.00 1.20 6.42
N VAL A 87 5.72 1.35 5.12
CA VAL A 87 4.72 0.52 4.43
C VAL A 87 5.08 -0.96 4.52
N TYR A 88 6.34 -1.30 4.28
CA TYR A 88 6.81 -2.68 4.37
C TYR A 88 6.66 -3.24 5.78
N ASP A 89 7.08 -2.50 6.80
CA ASP A 89 6.91 -2.91 8.20
C ASP A 89 5.43 -3.15 8.52
N ARG A 90 4.51 -2.29 8.06
CA ARG A 90 3.06 -2.51 8.24
C ARG A 90 2.57 -3.77 7.52
N ALA A 91 3.10 -4.07 6.33
CA ALA A 91 2.76 -5.31 5.63
C ALA A 91 3.24 -6.54 6.41
N MET A 92 4.45 -6.49 6.97
CA MET A 92 5.02 -7.57 7.77
C MET A 92 4.31 -7.75 9.12
N ASP A 93 3.94 -6.65 9.79
CA ASP A 93 3.14 -6.67 11.01
C ASP A 93 1.79 -7.36 10.75
N ALA A 94 1.15 -7.06 9.62
CA ALA A 94 -0.10 -7.69 9.21
C ALA A 94 0.09 -9.16 8.83
N ALA A 95 1.17 -9.49 8.13
CA ALA A 95 1.53 -10.86 7.75
C ALA A 95 1.79 -11.74 8.97
N ALA A 96 2.46 -11.20 10.00
CA ALA A 96 2.70 -11.89 11.27
C ALA A 96 1.38 -12.23 11.98
N ARG A 97 0.43 -11.29 12.00
CA ARG A 97 -0.91 -11.53 12.58
C ARG A 97 -1.74 -12.54 11.80
N LEU A 98 -1.49 -12.66 10.49
CA LEU A 98 -2.12 -13.66 9.61
C LEU A 98 -1.34 -14.98 9.55
N ASN A 99 -0.22 -15.09 10.29
CA ASN A 99 0.69 -16.23 10.27
C ASN A 99 1.13 -16.63 8.84
N ASN A 100 1.34 -15.63 7.97
CA ASN A 100 1.71 -15.80 6.56
C ASN A 100 2.86 -14.87 6.16
N ILE A 101 3.90 -14.82 7.00
CA ILE A 101 5.08 -13.97 6.79
C ILE A 101 5.81 -14.36 5.50
N ASP A 102 6.02 -15.66 5.28
CA ASP A 102 6.76 -16.15 4.11
C ASP A 102 6.03 -15.82 2.80
N GLY A 103 4.73 -16.10 2.74
CA GLY A 103 3.93 -15.82 1.54
C GLY A 103 3.86 -14.33 1.21
N VAL A 104 3.73 -13.47 2.22
CA VAL A 104 3.75 -12.01 2.01
C VAL A 104 5.13 -11.53 1.59
N THR A 105 6.19 -12.06 2.19
CA THR A 105 7.57 -11.70 1.82
C THR A 105 7.86 -12.04 0.36
N ASP A 106 7.41 -13.21 -0.09
CA ASP A 106 7.55 -13.65 -1.49
C ASP A 106 6.71 -12.78 -2.44
N GLN A 107 5.48 -12.42 -2.06
CA GLN A 107 4.64 -11.52 -2.84
C GLN A 107 5.25 -10.12 -2.98
N ILE A 108 5.79 -9.54 -1.90
CA ILE A 108 6.45 -8.24 -1.94
C ILE A 108 7.70 -8.32 -2.83
N ARG A 109 8.48 -9.39 -2.71
CA ARG A 109 9.65 -9.61 -3.56
C ARG A 109 9.26 -9.65 -5.03
N GLN A 110 8.27 -10.44 -5.40
CA GLN A 110 7.77 -10.53 -6.78
C GLN A 110 7.24 -9.19 -7.30
N LEU A 111 6.45 -8.46 -6.51
CA LEU A 111 5.89 -7.16 -6.91
C LEU A 111 7.01 -6.17 -7.25
N VAL A 112 8.02 -6.13 -6.39
CA VAL A 112 9.12 -5.20 -6.51
C VAL A 112 10.07 -5.63 -7.64
N GLU A 113 10.34 -6.93 -7.80
CA GLU A 113 11.20 -7.52 -8.84
C GLU A 113 10.60 -7.47 -10.26
N SER A 114 9.28 -7.54 -10.38
CA SER A 114 8.58 -7.51 -11.67
C SER A 114 8.50 -6.11 -12.27
N ASN A 115 8.80 -5.06 -11.50
CA ASN A 115 8.70 -3.68 -11.96
C ASN A 115 10.10 -3.10 -12.28
N GLU A 116 10.36 -2.82 -13.56
CA GLU A 116 11.65 -2.31 -14.06
C GLU A 116 11.81 -0.79 -13.96
N GLN A 117 10.81 -0.07 -13.41
CA GLN A 117 10.87 1.38 -13.29
C GLN A 117 11.94 1.84 -12.27
N ALA A 118 12.51 3.02 -12.49
CA ALA A 118 13.49 3.62 -11.56
C ALA A 118 12.92 3.80 -10.14
N SER A 119 11.61 4.06 -10.02
CA SER A 119 10.87 4.10 -8.76
C SER A 119 10.85 2.75 -8.04
N ALA A 120 10.67 1.65 -8.78
CA ALA A 120 10.75 0.31 -8.22
C ALA A 120 12.18 -0.04 -7.80
N GLN A 121 13.21 0.43 -8.51
CA GLN A 121 14.61 0.28 -8.10
C GLN A 121 14.91 1.03 -6.79
N PHE A 122 14.35 2.23 -6.60
CA PHE A 122 14.41 2.94 -5.32
C PHE A 122 13.74 2.15 -4.19
N VAL A 123 12.54 1.61 -4.43
CA VAL A 123 11.84 0.75 -3.47
C VAL A 123 12.67 -0.49 -3.12
N ARG A 124 13.26 -1.17 -4.13
CA ARG A 124 14.19 -2.30 -3.90
C ARG A 124 15.32 -1.92 -2.95
N GLN A 125 15.99 -0.81 -3.23
CA GLN A 125 17.13 -0.37 -2.42
C GLN A 125 16.71 -0.03 -0.98
N ALA A 126 15.55 0.62 -0.79
CA ALA A 126 15.02 0.92 0.54
C ALA A 126 14.70 -0.37 1.34
N LEU A 127 14.23 -1.42 0.66
CA LEU A 127 13.82 -2.68 1.29
C LEU A 127 14.95 -3.69 1.49
N GLN A 128 16.06 -3.60 0.77
CA GLN A 128 17.19 -4.55 0.85
C GLN A 128 17.71 -4.78 2.28
N GLY A 129 17.74 -3.73 3.11
CA GLY A 129 18.17 -3.84 4.50
C GLY A 129 17.14 -4.51 5.42
N ARG A 130 15.85 -4.33 5.14
CA ARG A 130 14.74 -4.81 5.97
C ARG A 130 14.32 -6.25 5.65
N MET A 131 14.39 -6.66 4.39
CA MET A 131 14.08 -8.04 3.99
C MET A 131 15.04 -9.09 4.60
N ARG A 132 16.22 -8.68 5.07
CA ARG A 132 17.16 -9.55 5.80
C ARG A 132 16.70 -9.87 7.23
N VAL A 133 15.82 -9.04 7.81
CA VAL A 133 15.36 -9.16 9.19
C VAL A 133 14.28 -10.25 9.33
N TYR A 134 13.50 -10.50 8.28
CA TYR A 134 12.40 -11.47 8.25
C TYR A 134 12.77 -12.78 7.54
N ARG A 135 14.06 -13.14 7.53
CA ARG A 135 14.58 -14.38 6.92
C ARG A 135 14.82 -15.46 7.96
#